data_AF-A0A3D0XXN8-F1
#
_entry.id   AF-A0A3D0XXN8-F1
#
_cell.length_a   1.000
_cell.length_b   1.000
_cell.length_c   1.000
_cell.angle_alpha   90.00
_cell.angle_beta   90.00
_cell.angle_gamma   90.00
#
_symmetry.space_group_name_H-M   'P 1'
#
loop_
_entity.id
_entity.type
_entity.pdbx_description
1 polymer ?
#
loop_
_entity_poly.entity_id
_entity_poly.type
_entity_poly.pdbx_seq_one_letter_code
_entity_poly.pdbx_strand_id
1 'polypeptide(L)' 'MEEKIEISILLNLYGNLLTETQKNYMDLYYNQDYSLSEIGDNENITRQAVRTILV' A
#
# COMPACT_ATOMS: atom_id res chain seq x y z
N MET A 1 7.03 11.27 7.48
CA MET A 1 5.68 11.53 8.03
C MET A 1 4.87 12.34 7.03
N GLU A 2 5.39 13.50 6.58
CA GLU A 2 4.73 14.34 5.56
C GLU A 2 4.43 13.60 4.25
N GLU A 3 5.39 12.83 3.71
CA GLU A 3 5.20 12.06 2.47
C GLU A 3 4.09 11.00 2.58
N LYS A 4 4.01 10.27 3.72
CA LYS A 4 2.93 9.29 3.94
C LYS A 4 1.57 9.97 3.95
N ILE A 5 1.48 11.14 4.60
CA ILE A 5 0.23 11.92 4.65
C ILE A 5 -0.18 12.41 3.26
N GLU A 6 0.79 12.90 2.47
CA GLU A 6 0.53 13.29 1.08
C GLU A 6 0.00 12.12 0.26
N ILE A 7 0.64 10.96 0.34
CA ILE A 7 0.19 9.76 -0.37
C ILE A 7 -1.17 9.28 0.13
N SER A 8 -1.47 9.35 1.42
CA SER A 8 -2.80 9.04 1.95
C SER A 8 -3.89 9.95 1.39
N ILE A 9 -3.60 11.25 1.22
CA ILE A 9 -4.53 12.19 0.57
C ILE A 9 -4.73 11.82 -0.90
N LEU A 10 -3.63 11.57 -1.63
CA LEU A 10 -3.70 11.16 -3.03
C LEU A 10 -4.46 9.84 -3.20
N LEU A 11 -4.27 8.88 -2.31
CA LEU A 11 -4.98 7.60 -2.32
C LEU A 11 -6.48 7.79 -2.10
N ASN A 12 -6.89 8.75 -1.25
CA ASN A 12 -8.30 9.08 -1.05
C ASN A 12 -8.93 9.67 -2.33
N LEU A 13 -8.19 10.53 -3.04
CA LEU A 13 -8.66 11.18 -4.26
C LEU A 13 -8.64 10.26 -5.49
N TYR A 14 -7.58 9.46 -5.64
CA TYR A 14 -7.27 8.71 -6.86
C TYR A 14 -7.35 7.19 -6.68
N GLY A 15 -7.60 6.69 -5.48
CA GLY A 15 -7.58 5.25 -5.19
C GLY A 15 -8.58 4.43 -6.00
N ASN A 16 -9.62 5.04 -6.56
CA ASN A 16 -10.57 4.36 -7.45
C ASN A 16 -10.02 4.07 -8.86
N LEU A 17 -8.86 4.65 -9.21
CA LEU A 17 -8.15 4.36 -10.47
C LEU A 17 -7.20 3.16 -10.33
N LEU A 18 -6.94 2.73 -9.10
CA LEU A 18 -6.06 1.60 -8.80
C LEU A 18 -6.85 0.29 -8.89
N THR A 19 -6.12 -0.80 -9.13
CA THR A 19 -6.68 -2.14 -8.90
C THR A 19 -6.98 -2.33 -7.41
N GLU A 20 -7.93 -3.21 -7.10
CA GLU A 20 -8.32 -3.51 -5.71
C GLU A 20 -7.11 -3.96 -4.87
N THR A 21 -6.22 -4.77 -5.44
CA THR A 21 -4.96 -5.19 -4.79
C THR A 21 -4.03 -4.01 -4.50
N GLN A 22 -3.79 -3.13 -5.48
CA GLN A 22 -2.94 -1.95 -5.28
C GLN A 22 -3.51 -1.03 -4.21
N LYS A 23 -4.83 -0.76 -4.26
CA LYS A 23 -5.52 0.08 -3.29
C LYS A 23 -5.40 -0.49 -1.88
N ASN A 24 -5.66 -1.79 -1.70
CA ASN A 24 -5.56 -2.44 -0.40
C ASN A 24 -4.14 -2.40 0.15
N TYR A 25 -3.12 -2.65 -0.68
CA TYR A 25 -1.73 -2.69 -0.20
C TYR A 25 -1.22 -1.28 0.13
N MET A 26 -1.62 -0.28 -0.65
CA MET A 26 -1.34 1.12 -0.34
C MET A 26 -2.04 1.56 0.96
N ASP A 27 -3.27 1.13 1.21
CA ASP A 27 -3.98 1.43 2.46
C ASP A 27 -3.26 0.82 3.68
N LEU A 28 -2.89 -0.47 3.59
CA LEU A 28 -2.13 -1.14 4.64
C LEU A 28 -0.81 -0.42 4.97
N TYR A 29 -0.09 0.04 3.94
CA TYR A 29 1.22 0.66 4.12
C TYR A 29 1.17 2.13 4.57
N TYR A 30 0.29 2.93 3.95
CA TYR A 30 0.23 4.38 4.16
C TYR A 30 -0.76 4.79 5.26
N ASN A 31 -1.85 4.05 5.46
CA ASN A 31 -2.88 4.39 6.44
C ASN A 31 -2.85 3.51 7.70
N GLN A 32 -2.42 2.26 7.59
CA GLN A 32 -2.41 1.30 8.72
C GLN A 32 -1.00 1.00 9.26
N ASP A 33 0.03 1.66 8.74
CA ASP A 33 1.43 1.53 9.15
C ASP A 33 2.02 0.10 9.11
N TYR A 34 1.45 -0.78 8.28
CA TYR A 34 2.05 -2.09 8.03
C TYR A 34 3.37 -1.92 7.27
N SER A 35 4.35 -2.77 7.60
CA SER A 35 5.57 -2.94 6.84
C SER A 35 5.34 -3.83 5.60
N LEU A 36 6.23 -3.71 4.61
CA LEU A 36 6.17 -4.55 3.40
C LEU A 36 6.29 -6.05 3.72
N SER A 37 6.96 -6.41 4.81
CA SER A 37 7.08 -7.79 5.26
C SER A 37 5.75 -8.29 5.83
N GLU A 38 5.10 -7.50 6.70
CA GLU A 38 3.81 -7.87 7.29
C GLU A 38 2.70 -8.01 6.24
N ILE A 39 2.69 -7.14 5.22
CA ILE A 39 1.78 -7.27 4.08
C ILE A 39 2.07 -8.56 3.31
N GLY A 40 3.36 -8.88 3.09
CA GLY A 40 3.76 -10.10 2.39
C GLY A 40 3.36 -11.37 3.15
N ASP A 41 3.56 -11.38 4.47
CA ASP A 41 3.20 -12.51 5.32
C ASP A 41 1.68 -12.74 5.35
N ASN A 42 0.88 -11.66 5.44
CA ASN A 42 -0.58 -11.75 5.42
C ASN A 42 -1.13 -12.29 4.09
N GLU A 43 -0.53 -11.84 2.98
CA GLU A 43 -0.97 -12.17 1.62
C GLU A 43 -0.26 -13.42 1.06
N ASN A 44 0.58 -14.09 1.84
CA ASN A 44 1.39 -15.25 1.47
C ASN A 44 2.25 -15.01 0.20
N ILE A 45 2.81 -13.80 0.07
CA ILE A 45 3.70 -13.40 -1.02
C ILE A 45 5.00 -12.84 -0.48
N THR A 46 6.01 -12.73 -1.35
CA THR A 46 7.29 -12.13 -0.93
C THR A 46 7.15 -10.64 -0.70
N ARG A 47 7.93 -10.10 0.25
CA ARG A 47 8.14 -8.65 0.43
C ARG A 47 8.46 -7.93 -0.89
N GLN A 48 9.19 -8.60 -1.79
CA GLN A 48 9.54 -8.05 -3.10
C GLN A 48 8.32 -7.92 -4.02
N ALA A 49 7.40 -8.89 -3.99
CA ALA A 49 6.14 -8.82 -4.73
C ALA A 49 5.27 -7.65 -4.23
N VAL A 50 5.18 -7.43 -2.91
CA VAL A 50 4.52 -6.24 -2.34
C VAL A 50 5.16 -4.96 -2.85
N ARG A 51 6.49 -4.87 -2.86
CA ARG A 51 7.21 -3.70 -3.38
C ARG A 51 6.90 -3.43 -4.85
N THR A 52 6.79 -4.47 -5.68
CA THR A 52 6.40 -4.34 -7.11
C THR A 52 4.96 -3.86 -7.30
N ILE A 53 4.08 -4.09 -6.32
CA ILE A 53 2.70 -3.61 -6.39
C ILE A 53 2.61 -2.13 -5.98
N LEU A 54 3.52 -1.66 -5.13
CA LEU A 54 3.54 -0.28 -4.61
C LEU A 54 4.38 0.70 -5.46
N VAL A 55 5.32 0.20 -6.29
CA VAL A 55 6.22 0.97 -7.17
C VAL A 55 5.80 0.83 -8.62
#